data_AF-A0A7M4AVM8-F1
#
_entry.id   AF-A0A7M4AVM8-F1
#
_cell.length_a   1.000
_cell.length_b   1.000
_cell.length_c   1.000
_cell.angle_alpha   90.00
_cell.angle_beta   90.00
_cell.angle_gamma   90.00
#
_symmetry.space_group_name_H-M   'P 1'
#
loop_
_entity.id
_entity.type
_entity.pdbx_description
1 polymer ?
#
loop_
_entity_poly.entity_id
_entity_poly.type
_entity_poly.pdbx_seq_one_letter_code
_entity_poly.pdbx_strand_id
1 'polypeptide(L)'
;MGGENVEGTSAFVPQRRKAALVLLSVTLIWGATFIWMKQALNALEVEIEVFGKFPVVAYLVALRFLIAMVLVLAVFPKTMNGLRSKSVWTGGAILGGLMLVGFVSQMVALDDINPATSAFLTSLYVVMTALLTMRMSQHPPRRALYWGVLLATVGAAFIEGPPHLSWGWGE
;
A
#
# COMPACT_ATOMS: atom_id res chain seq x y z
N MET A 1 20.53 45.16 28.22
CA MET A 1 20.94 43.74 28.17
C MET A 1 19.73 42.91 28.59
N GLY A 2 18.85 42.58 27.63
CA GLY A 2 17.67 41.75 27.88
C GLY A 2 17.92 40.39 27.24
N GLY A 3 18.07 39.36 28.07
CA GLY A 3 18.33 37.99 27.63
C GLY A 3 17.10 37.43 26.94
N GLU A 4 17.28 37.03 25.69
CA GLU A 4 16.31 36.25 24.92
C GLU A 4 16.19 34.86 25.57
N ASN A 5 15.00 34.57 26.11
CA ASN A 5 14.61 33.23 26.53
C ASN A 5 14.44 32.39 25.27
N VAL A 6 15.48 31.63 24.91
CA VAL A 6 15.42 30.62 23.86
C VAL A 6 14.49 29.51 24.36
N GLU A 7 13.27 29.49 23.84
CA GLU A 7 12.29 28.44 24.08
C GLU A 7 12.91 27.08 23.78
N GLY A 8 12.95 26.23 24.80
CA GLY A 8 13.54 24.90 24.74
C GLY A 8 12.91 24.07 23.63
N THR A 9 13.72 23.68 22.65
CA THR A 9 13.36 22.67 21.66
C THR A 9 13.06 21.37 22.41
N SER A 10 11.77 21.02 22.53
CA SER A 10 11.33 19.75 23.11
C SER A 10 12.05 18.60 22.42
N ALA A 11 12.96 17.94 23.14
CA ALA A 11 13.71 16.82 22.62
C ALA A 11 12.73 15.68 22.32
N PHE A 12 12.63 15.28 21.05
CA PHE A 12 11.81 14.15 20.62
C PHE A 12 12.33 12.89 21.31
N VAL A 13 11.65 12.42 22.37
CA VAL A 13 11.99 11.15 23.03
C VAL A 13 11.43 10.02 22.18
N PRO A 14 12.25 9.20 21.51
CA PRO A 14 11.75 8.14 20.64
C PRO A 14 11.07 7.06 21.47
N GLN A 15 9.73 7.11 21.59
CA GLN A 15 8.92 6.06 22.19
C GLN A 15 8.78 4.89 21.21
N ARG A 16 9.89 4.17 21.00
CA ARG A 16 10.00 3.02 20.09
C ARG A 16 8.85 2.02 20.26
N ARG A 17 8.42 1.78 21.50
CA ARG A 17 7.30 0.88 21.81
C ARG A 17 5.96 1.39 21.28
N LYS A 18 5.68 2.70 21.42
CA LYS A 18 4.45 3.30 20.87
C LYS A 18 4.47 3.29 19.34
N ALA A 19 5.60 3.65 18.73
CA ALA A 19 5.76 3.60 17.28
C ALA A 19 5.56 2.17 16.73
N ALA A 20 6.14 1.16 17.39
CA ALA A 20 5.97 -0.24 17.02
C ALA A 20 4.50 -0.70 17.14
N LEU A 21 3.80 -0.30 18.21
CA LEU A 21 2.38 -0.61 18.37
C LEU A 21 1.51 0.06 17.31
N VAL A 22 1.76 1.33 17.00
CA VAL A 22 1.04 2.03 15.93
C VAL A 22 1.28 1.37 14.57
N LEU A 23 2.52 1.01 14.26
CA LEU A 23 2.86 0.29 13.02
C LEU A 23 2.15 -1.06 12.95
N LEU A 24 2.17 -1.84 14.04
CA LEU A 24 1.47 -3.12 14.11
C LEU A 24 -0.04 -2.96 13.86
N SER A 25 -0.67 -1.98 14.51
CA SER A 25 -2.10 -1.69 14.31
C SER A 25 -2.42 -1.31 12.86
N VAL A 26 -1.60 -0.45 12.25
CA VAL A 26 -1.77 -0.07 10.84
C VAL A 26 -1.61 -1.28 9.93
N THR A 27 -0.64 -2.16 10.18
CA THR A 27 -0.45 -3.40 9.42
C THR A 27 -1.64 -4.35 9.56
N LEU A 28 -2.21 -4.50 10.76
CA LEU A 28 -3.41 -5.32 10.98
C LEU A 28 -4.62 -4.77 10.23
N ILE A 29 -4.87 -3.46 10.32
CA ILE A 29 -5.96 -2.80 9.59
C ILE A 29 -5.77 -2.96 8.09
N TRP A 30 -4.54 -2.76 7.60
CA TRP A 30 -4.21 -2.95 6.19
C TRP A 30 -4.53 -4.37 5.71
N GLY A 31 -4.11 -5.40 6.45
CA GLY A 31 -4.42 -6.80 6.11
C GLY A 31 -5.92 -7.10 6.14
N ALA A 32 -6.64 -6.60 7.15
CA ALA A 32 -8.10 -6.74 7.25
C ALA A 32 -8.83 -6.14 6.04
N THR A 33 -8.29 -5.09 5.43
CA THR A 33 -8.93 -4.49 4.25
C THR A 33 -9.05 -5.44 3.06
N PHE A 34 -8.14 -6.40 2.87
CA PHE A 34 -8.27 -7.39 1.79
C PHE A 34 -9.48 -8.30 1.99
N ILE A 35 -9.76 -8.69 3.24
CA ILE A 35 -10.92 -9.50 3.60
C ILE A 35 -12.20 -8.71 3.32
N TRP A 36 -12.27 -7.46 3.80
CA TRP A 36 -13.44 -6.61 3.59
C TRP A 36 -13.68 -6.29 2.11
N MET A 37 -12.62 -6.04 1.33
CA MET A 37 -12.77 -5.80 -0.11
C MET A 37 -13.25 -7.05 -0.84
N LYS A 38 -12.77 -8.25 -0.48
CA LYS A 38 -13.27 -9.50 -1.05
C LYS A 38 -14.74 -9.74 -0.68
N GLN A 39 -15.12 -9.47 0.56
CA GLN A 39 -16.53 -9.53 0.98
C GLN A 39 -17.40 -8.55 0.21
N ALA A 40 -16.91 -7.33 -0.05
CA ALA A 40 -17.62 -6.35 -0.86
C ALA A 40 -17.78 -6.81 -2.31
N LEU A 41 -16.75 -7.41 -2.91
CA LEU A 41 -16.84 -7.99 -4.26
C LEU A 41 -17.85 -9.13 -4.32
N ASN A 42 -17.81 -10.05 -3.35
CA ASN A 42 -18.76 -11.16 -3.27
C ASN A 42 -20.21 -10.67 -3.06
N ALA A 43 -20.40 -9.59 -2.29
CA ALA A 43 -21.72 -8.99 -2.09
C ALA A 43 -22.26 -8.27 -3.34
N LEU A 44 -21.37 -7.98 -4.30
CA LEU A 44 -21.67 -7.28 -5.55
C LEU A 44 -21.59 -8.22 -6.78
N GLU A 45 -21.70 -9.53 -6.56
CA GLU A 45 -21.57 -10.55 -7.62
C GLU A 45 -22.61 -10.35 -8.73
N VAL A 46 -23.85 -10.01 -8.35
CA VAL A 46 -24.95 -9.74 -9.31
C VAL A 46 -24.60 -8.53 -10.19
N GLU A 47 -24.06 -7.46 -9.60
CA GLU A 47 -23.65 -6.27 -10.32
C GLU A 47 -22.44 -6.53 -11.22
N ILE A 48 -21.52 -7.39 -10.78
CA ILE A 48 -20.37 -7.83 -11.59
C ILE A 48 -20.85 -8.60 -12.82
N GLU A 49 -21.86 -9.45 -12.70
CA GLU A 49 -22.47 -10.17 -13.83
C GLU A 49 -23.19 -9.22 -14.80
N VAL A 50 -23.91 -8.21 -14.28
CA VAL A 50 -24.72 -7.29 -15.09
C VAL A 50 -23.89 -6.20 -15.77
N PHE A 51 -22.97 -5.57 -15.04
CA PHE A 51 -22.21 -4.41 -15.51
C PHE A 51 -20.77 -4.76 -15.92
N GLY A 52 -20.30 -5.95 -15.56
CA GLY A 52 -18.92 -6.38 -15.75
C GLY A 52 -18.03 -6.05 -14.55
N LYS A 53 -17.00 -6.86 -14.36
CA LYS A 53 -16.05 -6.79 -13.23
C LYS A 53 -15.30 -5.46 -13.14
N PHE A 54 -14.77 -4.97 -14.26
CA PHE A 54 -13.96 -3.75 -14.29
C PHE A 54 -14.71 -2.50 -13.79
N PRO A 55 -15.91 -2.16 -14.29
CA PRO A 55 -16.63 -0.96 -13.83
C PRO A 55 -17.05 -1.04 -12.36
N VAL A 56 -17.45 -2.21 -11.85
CA VAL A 56 -17.79 -2.39 -10.42
C VAL A 56 -16.54 -2.19 -9.56
N VAL A 57 -15.42 -2.79 -9.92
CA VAL A 57 -14.13 -2.59 -9.24
C VAL A 57 -13.72 -1.12 -9.26
N ALA A 58 -13.79 -0.46 -10.42
CA ALA A 58 -13.45 0.95 -10.56
C ALA A 58 -14.32 1.84 -9.67
N TYR A 59 -15.62 1.54 -9.58
CA TYR A 59 -16.56 2.23 -8.70
C TYR A 59 -16.20 2.07 -7.21
N LEU A 60 -15.93 0.85 -6.76
CA LEU A 60 -15.50 0.57 -5.39
C LEU A 60 -14.22 1.30 -5.02
N VAL A 61 -13.23 1.26 -5.91
CA VAL A 61 -11.94 1.96 -5.72
C VAL A 61 -12.17 3.47 -5.66
N ALA A 62 -12.94 4.04 -6.59
CA ALA A 62 -13.26 5.46 -6.61
C ALA A 62 -13.95 5.91 -5.32
N LEU A 63 -14.97 5.16 -4.86
CA LEU A 63 -15.68 5.45 -3.62
C LEU A 63 -14.75 5.40 -2.40
N ARG A 64 -13.87 4.40 -2.32
CA ARG A 64 -12.87 4.28 -1.24
C ARG A 64 -11.97 5.50 -1.17
N PHE A 65 -11.39 5.93 -2.30
CA PHE A 65 -10.49 7.09 -2.34
C PHE A 65 -11.24 8.41 -2.17
N LEU A 66 -12.50 8.50 -2.61
CA LEU A 66 -13.37 9.66 -2.36
C LEU A 66 -13.65 9.83 -0.85
N ILE A 67 -14.03 8.75 -0.17
CA ILE A 67 -14.24 8.76 1.29
C ILE A 67 -12.93 9.15 2.00
N ALA A 68 -11.79 8.57 1.59
CA ALA A 68 -10.49 8.92 2.15
C ALA A 68 -10.16 10.41 1.94
N MET A 69 -10.43 10.97 0.75
CA MET A 69 -10.24 12.39 0.47
C MET A 69 -11.08 13.26 1.39
N VAL A 70 -12.38 12.98 1.52
CA VAL A 70 -13.29 13.74 2.40
C VAL A 70 -12.84 13.68 3.85
N LEU A 71 -12.48 12.48 4.35
CA LEU A 71 -12.00 12.30 5.72
C LEU A 71 -10.69 13.06 5.97
N VAL A 72 -9.74 13.03 5.04
CA VAL A 72 -8.49 13.77 5.17
C VAL A 72 -8.73 15.28 5.18
N LEU A 73 -9.61 15.79 4.32
CA LEU A 73 -9.96 17.21 4.30
C LEU A 73 -10.67 17.65 5.59
N ALA A 74 -11.55 16.80 6.13
CA ALA A 74 -12.27 17.08 7.38
C ALA A 74 -11.35 17.06 8.61
N VAL A 75 -10.45 16.07 8.71
CA VAL A 75 -9.55 15.90 9.86
C VAL A 75 -8.35 16.85 9.79
N PHE A 76 -7.88 17.16 8.58
CA PHE A 76 -6.69 18.00 8.35
C PHE A 76 -7.01 19.19 7.43
N PRO A 77 -7.83 20.15 7.88
CA PRO A 77 -8.25 21.28 7.05
C PRO A 77 -7.08 22.18 6.60
N LYS A 78 -5.96 22.16 7.35
CA LYS A 78 -4.72 22.87 6.97
C LYS A 78 -4.12 22.36 5.65
N THR A 79 -4.46 21.14 5.22
CA THR A 79 -4.00 20.54 3.96
C THR A 79 -4.51 21.31 2.73
N MET A 80 -5.64 22.02 2.83
CA MET A 80 -6.17 22.84 1.72
C MET A 80 -5.20 23.93 1.26
N ASN A 81 -4.30 24.40 2.14
CA ASN A 81 -3.29 25.38 1.76
C ASN A 81 -2.28 24.82 0.75
N GLY A 82 -1.97 23.52 0.84
CA GLY A 82 -1.06 22.84 -0.09
C GLY A 82 -1.65 22.65 -1.49
N LEU A 83 -2.98 22.58 -1.60
CA LEU A 83 -3.69 22.41 -2.89
C LEU A 83 -3.55 23.63 -3.81
N ARG A 84 -3.04 24.76 -3.32
CA ARG A 84 -2.76 25.94 -4.15
C ARG A 84 -1.50 25.79 -5.01
N SER A 85 -0.61 24.84 -4.67
CA SER A 85 0.64 24.66 -5.41
C SER A 85 0.47 23.77 -6.63
N LYS A 86 0.92 24.26 -7.80
CA LYS A 86 0.97 23.47 -9.05
C LYS A 86 1.86 22.22 -8.93
N SER A 87 2.91 22.27 -8.11
CA SER A 87 3.80 21.12 -7.89
C SER A 87 3.07 19.97 -7.17
N VAL A 88 2.16 20.30 -6.25
CA VAL A 88 1.34 19.31 -5.52
C VAL A 88 0.36 18.64 -6.47
N TRP A 89 -0.26 19.39 -7.38
CA TRP A 89 -1.12 18.81 -8.42
C TRP A 89 -0.37 17.90 -9.38
N THR A 90 0.80 18.33 -9.84
CA THR A 90 1.60 17.53 -10.79
C THR A 90 2.10 16.25 -10.14
N GLY A 91 2.69 16.34 -8.95
CA GLY A 91 3.13 15.16 -8.19
C GLY A 91 1.98 14.26 -7.77
N GLY A 92 0.85 14.85 -7.37
CA GLY A 92 -0.37 14.14 -7.01
C GLY A 92 -1.02 13.43 -8.19
N ALA A 93 -0.99 14.01 -9.40
CA ALA A 93 -1.50 13.36 -10.60
C ALA A 93 -0.64 12.16 -11.01
N ILE A 94 0.69 12.28 -10.93
CA ILE A 94 1.62 11.17 -11.24
C ILE A 94 1.42 10.04 -10.22
N LEU A 95 1.48 10.35 -8.92
CA LEU A 95 1.31 9.35 -7.86
C LEU A 95 -0.10 8.75 -7.88
N GLY A 96 -1.13 9.58 -8.05
CA GLY A 96 -2.52 9.15 -8.14
C GLY A 96 -2.77 8.25 -9.35
N GLY A 97 -2.19 8.57 -10.51
CA GLY A 97 -2.27 7.72 -11.71
C GLY A 97 -1.63 6.36 -11.49
N LEU A 98 -0.40 6.31 -10.94
CA LEU A 98 0.27 5.06 -10.61
C LEU A 98 -0.52 4.23 -9.58
N MET A 99 -1.06 4.90 -8.55
CA MET A 99 -1.90 4.25 -7.54
C MET A 99 -3.20 3.71 -8.13
N LEU A 100 -3.86 4.45 -9.03
CA LEU A 100 -5.09 4.00 -9.68
C LEU A 100 -4.87 2.71 -10.46
N VAL A 101 -3.83 2.69 -11.31
CA VAL A 101 -3.48 1.50 -12.09
C VAL A 101 -3.18 0.32 -11.17
N GLY A 102 -2.36 0.54 -10.14
CA GLY A 102 -2.01 -0.50 -9.17
C GLY A 102 -3.23 -1.03 -8.40
N PHE A 103 -4.08 -0.14 -7.87
CA PHE A 103 -5.24 -0.52 -7.06
C PHE A 103 -6.32 -1.21 -7.87
N VAL A 104 -6.62 -0.73 -9.09
CA VAL A 104 -7.60 -1.38 -9.97
C VAL A 104 -7.10 -2.77 -10.35
N SER A 105 -5.84 -2.89 -10.77
CA SER A 105 -5.25 -4.20 -11.09
C SER A 105 -5.29 -5.16 -9.89
N GLN A 106 -4.95 -4.66 -8.70
CA GLN A 106 -5.00 -5.45 -7.46
C GLN A 106 -6.42 -5.88 -7.12
N MET A 107 -7.42 -5.01 -7.25
CA MET A 107 -8.81 -5.32 -6.94
C MET A 107 -9.45 -6.27 -7.95
N VAL A 108 -9.10 -6.15 -9.24
CA VAL A 108 -9.51 -7.12 -10.26
C VAL A 108 -8.94 -8.50 -9.92
N ALA A 109 -7.65 -8.59 -9.57
CA ALA A 109 -7.02 -9.85 -9.19
C ALA A 109 -7.56 -10.43 -7.88
N LEU A 110 -7.92 -9.57 -6.91
CA LEU A 110 -8.45 -9.99 -5.61
C LEU A 110 -9.73 -10.83 -5.75
N ASP A 111 -10.52 -10.58 -6.78
CA ASP A 111 -11.72 -11.35 -7.07
C ASP A 111 -11.41 -12.81 -7.49
N ASP A 112 -10.22 -13.08 -8.02
CA ASP A 112 -9.82 -14.42 -8.47
C ASP A 112 -8.96 -15.18 -7.44
N ILE A 113 -8.32 -14.47 -6.50
CA ILE A 113 -7.39 -15.07 -5.53
C ILE A 113 -7.84 -14.89 -4.07
N ASN A 114 -7.23 -15.65 -3.16
CA ASN A 114 -7.46 -15.50 -1.72
C ASN A 114 -6.93 -14.14 -1.23
N PRO A 115 -7.65 -13.44 -0.32
CA PRO A 115 -7.15 -12.24 0.38
C PRO A 115 -5.72 -12.35 0.91
N ALA A 116 -5.34 -13.49 1.49
CA ALA A 116 -4.00 -13.72 2.02
C ALA A 116 -2.93 -13.74 0.91
N THR A 117 -3.23 -14.40 -0.21
CA THR A 117 -2.37 -14.44 -1.41
C THR A 117 -2.19 -13.04 -2.00
N SER A 118 -3.30 -12.30 -2.17
CA SER A 118 -3.27 -10.92 -2.67
C SER A 118 -2.43 -10.00 -1.78
N ALA A 119 -2.64 -10.05 -0.45
CA ALA A 119 -1.88 -9.26 0.50
C ALA A 119 -0.38 -9.60 0.47
N PHE A 120 -0.04 -10.89 0.37
CA PHE A 120 1.35 -11.31 0.25
C PHE A 120 1.99 -10.78 -1.04
N LEU A 121 1.34 -10.96 -2.19
CA LEU A 121 1.83 -10.46 -3.49
C LEU A 121 2.02 -8.94 -3.48
N THR A 122 1.08 -8.19 -2.90
CA THR A 122 1.25 -6.76 -2.72
C THR A 122 2.50 -6.48 -1.87
N SER A 123 2.68 -7.17 -0.74
CA SER A 123 3.83 -6.95 0.16
C SER A 123 5.21 -7.23 -0.45
N LEU A 124 5.28 -7.96 -1.58
CA LEU A 124 6.52 -8.12 -2.35
C LEU A 124 7.06 -6.78 -2.90
N TYR A 125 6.25 -5.70 -2.90
CA TYR A 125 6.77 -4.36 -3.16
C TYR A 125 7.94 -4.00 -2.22
N VAL A 126 8.00 -4.55 -1.00
CA VAL A 126 9.12 -4.32 -0.06
C VAL A 126 10.43 -4.87 -0.63
N VAL A 127 10.38 -6.04 -1.29
CA VAL A 127 11.53 -6.59 -2.01
C VAL A 127 11.88 -5.74 -3.22
N MET A 128 10.88 -5.30 -3.99
CA MET A 128 11.11 -4.44 -5.15
C MET A 128 11.72 -3.08 -4.76
N THR A 129 11.23 -2.47 -3.69
CA THR A 129 11.77 -1.19 -3.17
C THR A 129 13.16 -1.37 -2.58
N ALA A 130 13.44 -2.51 -1.94
CA ALA A 130 14.78 -2.90 -1.52
C ALA A 130 15.76 -2.96 -2.71
N LEU A 131 15.40 -3.66 -3.78
CA LEU A 131 16.22 -3.79 -5.00
C LEU A 131 16.41 -2.44 -5.70
N LEU A 132 15.36 -1.62 -5.80
CA LEU A 132 15.46 -0.26 -6.33
C LEU A 132 16.40 0.59 -5.48
N THR A 133 16.30 0.48 -4.15
CA THR A 133 17.20 1.19 -3.23
C THR A 133 18.64 0.74 -3.39
N MET A 134 18.90 -0.56 -3.57
CA MET A 134 20.25 -1.06 -3.86
C MET A 134 20.82 -0.48 -5.15
N ARG A 135 19.99 -0.27 -6.17
CA ARG A 135 20.40 0.31 -7.45
C ARG A 135 20.64 1.81 -7.38
N MET A 136 19.84 2.53 -6.57
CA MET A 136 19.93 3.99 -6.44
C MET A 136 20.92 4.44 -5.36
N SER A 137 21.17 3.61 -4.36
CA SER A 137 22.01 3.96 -3.22
C SER A 137 23.47 3.60 -3.48
N GLN A 138 24.38 4.49 -3.08
CA GLN A 138 25.82 4.24 -3.18
C GLN A 138 26.37 3.36 -2.06
N HIS A 139 25.53 2.98 -1.09
CA HIS A 139 25.92 2.16 0.05
C HIS A 139 25.30 0.76 -0.04
N PRO A 140 26.07 -0.30 0.28
CA PRO A 140 25.55 -1.65 0.27
C PRO A 140 24.41 -1.80 1.29
N PRO A 141 23.32 -2.48 0.95
CA PRO A 141 22.19 -2.69 1.84
C PRO A 141 22.58 -3.51 3.07
N ARG A 142 21.84 -3.32 4.16
CA ARG A 142 22.03 -4.04 5.42
C ARG A 142 21.74 -5.54 5.23
N ARG A 143 22.48 -6.42 5.93
CA ARG A 143 22.30 -7.89 5.88
C ARG A 143 20.85 -8.37 6.08
N ALA A 144 20.07 -7.65 6.89
CA ALA A 144 18.65 -7.92 7.11
C ALA A 144 17.81 -7.84 5.81
N LEU A 145 18.20 -6.99 4.86
CA LEU A 145 17.51 -6.85 3.58
C LEU A 145 17.63 -8.12 2.76
N TYR A 146 18.83 -8.69 2.65
CA TYR A 146 19.06 -9.94 1.92
C TYR A 146 18.26 -11.10 2.51
N TRP A 147 18.20 -11.22 3.84
CA TRP A 147 17.37 -12.22 4.51
C TRP A 147 15.88 -11.99 4.25
N GLY A 148 15.42 -10.73 4.27
CA GLY A 148 14.04 -10.39 3.93
C GLY A 148 13.67 -10.76 2.50
N VAL A 149 14.54 -10.47 1.53
CA VAL A 149 14.36 -10.86 0.12
C VAL A 149 14.30 -12.37 -0.01
N LEU A 150 15.25 -13.11 0.57
CA LEU A 150 15.26 -14.57 0.52
C LEU A 150 13.97 -15.17 1.10
N LEU A 151 13.56 -14.71 2.28
CA LEU A 151 12.36 -15.21 2.96
C LEU A 151 11.09 -14.90 2.16
N ALA A 152 11.00 -13.71 1.57
CA ALA A 152 9.88 -13.32 0.71
C ALA A 152 9.85 -14.15 -0.59
N THR A 153 10.99 -14.41 -1.23
CA THR A 153 11.08 -15.28 -2.41
C THR A 153 10.65 -16.71 -2.09
N VAL A 154 11.08 -17.25 -0.95
CA VAL A 154 10.64 -18.58 -0.50
C VAL A 154 9.14 -18.57 -0.20
N GLY A 155 8.63 -17.58 0.53
CA GLY A 155 7.19 -17.45 0.79
C GLY A 155 6.36 -17.40 -0.50
N ALA A 156 6.85 -16.69 -1.51
CA ALA A 156 6.20 -16.60 -2.82
C ALA A 156 6.15 -17.97 -3.53
N ALA A 157 7.21 -18.77 -3.42
CA ALA A 157 7.27 -20.10 -4.03
C ALA A 157 6.27 -21.11 -3.44
N PHE A 158 5.78 -20.87 -2.22
CA PHE A 158 4.85 -21.76 -1.50
C PHE A 158 3.43 -21.22 -1.41
N ILE A 159 3.12 -20.10 -2.08
CA ILE A 159 1.87 -19.36 -1.86
C ILE A 159 0.61 -20.08 -2.36
N GLU A 160 0.75 -20.97 -3.35
CA GLU A 160 -0.34 -21.78 -3.92
C GLU A 160 -0.21 -23.28 -3.60
N GLY A 161 0.65 -23.65 -2.65
CA GLY A 161 0.94 -25.04 -2.28
C GLY A 161 2.36 -25.47 -2.63
N PRO A 162 2.68 -26.79 -2.61
CA PRO A 162 4.00 -27.27 -2.98
C PRO A 162 4.38 -26.79 -4.38
N PRO A 163 5.60 -26.26 -4.58
CA PRO A 163 6.03 -25.75 -5.87
C PRO A 163 6.00 -26.88 -6.90
N HIS A 164 5.02 -26.82 -7.79
CA HIS A 164 4.94 -27.68 -8.96
C HIS A 164 5.70 -26.96 -10.06
N LEU A 165 6.89 -27.48 -10.38
CA LEU A 165 7.67 -27.05 -11.55
C LEU A 165 6.95 -27.53 -12.81
N SER A 166 5.87 -26.87 -13.20
CA SER A 166 5.34 -27.00 -14.56
C SER A 166 6.21 -26.16 -15.48
N TRP A 167 7.04 -26.84 -16.27
CA TRP A 167 7.69 -26.21 -17.42
C TRP A 167 6.62 -25.93 -18.47
N GLY A 168 5.90 -24.81 -18.32
CA GLY A 168 5.07 -24.28 -19.39
C GLY A 168 5.97 -23.62 -20.42
N TRP A 169 6.09 -24.22 -21.60
CA TRP A 169 6.43 -23.43 -22.78
C TRP A 169 5.28 -22.45 -22.95
N GLY A 170 5.56 -21.15 -22.88
CA GLY A 170 4.56 -20.13 -23.15
C GLY A 170 4.11 -20.25 -24.60
N GLU A 171 2.99 -20.93 -24.81
CA GLU A 171 2.13 -20.74 -25.97
C GLU A 171 1.01 -19.77 -25.60
#